data_AF-A0A9P8XV01-F1
#
_entry.id   AF-A0A9P8XV01-F1
#
_cell.length_a   1.000
_cell.length_b   1.000
_cell.length_c   1.000
_cell.angle_alpha   90.00
_cell.angle_beta   90.00
_cell.angle_gamma   90.00
#
_symmetry.space_group_name_H-M   'P 1'
#
loop_
_entity.id
_entity.type
_entity.pdbx_description
1 polymer ?
#
loop_
_entity_poly.entity_id
_entity_poly.type
_entity_poly.pdbx_seq_one_letter_code
_entity_poly.pdbx_strand_id
1 'polypeptide(L)'
;MTTVPASSPPYTGPSVGTMLQNHTLAREIIARNNDPCPILDNDELKLLGAFVANPAIAQTTAKDIRSINIRDKEQVDASGSLVLYLMYLHVSAGEGLTPQETGVLKDWFSQQELA
;
A
#
# COMPACT_ATOMS: atom_id res chain seq x y z
N MET A 1 -25.39 13.01 -28.56
CA MET A 1 -25.61 12.50 -27.20
C MET A 1 -24.27 11.98 -26.72
N THR A 2 -23.51 12.80 -25.99
CA THR A 2 -22.14 12.46 -25.58
C THR A 2 -22.22 11.82 -24.20
N THR A 3 -21.97 10.51 -24.13
CA THR A 3 -21.93 9.80 -22.85
C THR A 3 -20.69 10.27 -22.09
N VAL A 4 -20.88 10.98 -20.98
CA VAL A 4 -19.79 11.32 -20.04
C VAL A 4 -19.42 10.04 -19.30
N PRO A 5 -18.15 9.59 -19.32
CA PRO A 5 -17.76 8.42 -18.55
C PRO A 5 -17.98 8.73 -17.07
N ALA A 6 -18.69 7.86 -16.37
CA ALA A 6 -18.92 7.96 -14.94
C ALA A 6 -17.56 8.00 -14.24
N SER A 7 -17.16 9.19 -13.77
CA SER A 7 -16.04 9.33 -12.85
C SER A 7 -16.39 8.55 -11.60
N SER A 8 -15.72 7.43 -11.40
CA SER A 8 -15.80 6.64 -10.17
C SER A 8 -15.61 7.57 -8.96
N PRO A 9 -16.42 7.43 -7.89
CA PRO A 9 -16.34 8.33 -6.76
C PRO A 9 -14.95 8.24 -6.08
N PRO A 10 -14.36 9.37 -5.67
CA PRO A 10 -13.08 9.37 -4.95
C PRO A 10 -13.19 8.58 -3.65
N TYR A 11 -12.11 7.94 -3.23
CA TYR A 11 -12.03 7.18 -1.98
C TYR A 11 -12.51 8.03 -0.79
N THR A 12 -13.59 7.60 -0.11
CA THR A 12 -14.18 8.26 1.07
C THR A 12 -13.88 7.56 2.40
N GLY A 13 -12.98 6.57 2.41
CA GLY A 13 -12.66 5.83 3.63
C GLY A 13 -11.69 6.58 4.56
N PRO A 14 -11.32 5.97 5.70
CA PRO A 14 -10.40 6.57 6.66
C PRO A 14 -9.06 6.93 6.01
N SER A 15 -8.37 7.97 6.50
CA SER A 15 -7.04 8.28 6.01
C SER A 15 -6.09 7.10 6.27
N VAL A 16 -5.05 6.97 5.44
CA VAL A 16 -3.98 5.96 5.59
C VAL A 16 -3.42 5.90 7.00
N GLY A 17 -3.15 7.07 7.60
CA GLY A 17 -2.67 7.15 8.98
C GLY A 17 -3.65 6.55 9.98
N THR A 18 -4.95 6.76 9.78
CA THR A 18 -6.04 6.16 10.58
C THR A 18 -6.12 4.65 10.37
N MET A 19 -5.94 4.16 9.14
CA MET A 19 -5.94 2.71 8.87
C MET A 19 -4.76 2.00 9.51
N LEU A 20 -3.58 2.64 9.51
CA LEU A 20 -2.38 2.13 10.16
C LEU A 20 -2.51 2.12 11.68
N GLN A 21 -3.09 3.18 12.26
CA GLN A 21 -3.36 3.24 13.70
C GLN A 21 -4.40 2.22 14.14
N ASN A 22 -5.40 1.93 13.30
CA ASN A 22 -6.47 0.98 13.59
C ASN A 22 -6.17 -0.45 13.10
N HIS A 23 -5.02 -0.69 12.47
CA HIS A 23 -4.64 -1.98 11.88
C HIS A 23 -5.70 -2.57 10.95
N THR A 24 -6.37 -1.70 10.18
CA THR A 24 -7.41 -2.08 9.23
C THR A 24 -6.95 -2.00 7.78
N LEU A 25 -5.69 -1.64 7.54
CA LEU A 25 -5.19 -1.34 6.20
C LEU A 25 -5.25 -2.57 5.29
N ALA A 26 -4.80 -3.72 5.78
CA ALA A 26 -4.87 -4.98 5.03
C ALA A 26 -6.30 -5.34 4.60
N ARG A 27 -7.27 -5.16 5.50
CA ARG A 27 -8.68 -5.47 5.20
C ARG A 27 -9.27 -4.51 4.19
N GLU A 28 -8.98 -3.22 4.30
CA GLU A 28 -9.46 -2.20 3.36
C GLU A 28 -8.88 -2.43 1.96
N ILE A 29 -7.59 -2.79 1.85
CA ILE A 29 -6.96 -3.13 0.56
C ILE A 29 -7.67 -4.32 -0.09
N ILE A 30 -7.88 -5.40 0.67
CA ILE A 30 -8.54 -6.62 0.16
C ILE A 30 -9.99 -6.33 -0.25
N ALA A 31 -10.74 -5.62 0.60
CA ALA A 31 -12.15 -5.31 0.37
C ALA A 31 -12.35 -4.46 -0.89
N ARG A 32 -11.43 -3.51 -1.14
CA ARG A 32 -11.53 -2.54 -2.25
C ARG A 32 -10.69 -2.88 -3.47
N ASN A 33 -10.01 -4.03 -3.47
CA ASN A 33 -9.20 -4.44 -4.62
C ASN A 33 -10.02 -4.57 -5.92
N ASN A 34 -11.32 -4.89 -5.79
CA ASN A 34 -12.25 -5.02 -6.92
C ASN A 34 -13.17 -3.79 -7.10
N ASP A 35 -12.97 -2.74 -6.30
CA ASP A 35 -13.74 -1.50 -6.47
C ASP A 35 -13.30 -0.74 -7.72
N PRO A 36 -14.19 0.07 -8.32
CA PRO A 36 -13.83 0.93 -9.46
C PRO A 36 -12.82 2.04 -9.10
N CYS A 37 -12.55 2.24 -7.81
CA CYS A 37 -11.47 3.07 -7.26
C CYS A 37 -10.75 2.29 -6.15
N PRO A 38 -9.80 1.40 -6.49
CA PRO A 38 -9.04 0.68 -5.49
C PRO A 38 -8.14 1.64 -4.69
N ILE A 39 -7.78 1.23 -3.48
CA ILE A 39 -6.89 2.02 -2.60
C ILE A 39 -5.47 2.07 -3.16
N LEU A 40 -5.09 1.00 -3.86
CA LEU A 40 -3.78 0.79 -4.45
C LEU A 40 -3.95 0.54 -5.94
N ASP A 41 -3.12 1.17 -6.74
CA ASP A 41 -2.99 0.84 -8.16
C ASP A 41 -2.29 -0.53 -8.34
N ASN A 42 -2.37 -1.10 -9.54
CA ASN A 42 -1.76 -2.40 -9.85
C ASN A 42 -0.25 -2.45 -9.58
N ASP A 43 0.48 -1.35 -9.85
CA ASP A 43 1.92 -1.26 -9.56
C ASP A 43 2.20 -1.23 -8.05
N GLU A 44 1.36 -0.53 -7.28
CA GLU A 44 1.48 -0.51 -5.83
C GLU A 44 1.11 -1.86 -5.21
N LEU A 45 0.10 -2.55 -5.72
CA LEU A 45 -0.25 -3.91 -5.27
C LEU A 45 0.91 -4.90 -5.46
N LYS A 46 1.60 -4.83 -6.61
CA LYS A 46 2.80 -5.66 -6.85
C LYS A 46 3.91 -5.32 -5.85
N LEU A 47 4.13 -4.04 -5.59
CA LEU A 47 5.13 -3.58 -4.63
C LEU A 47 4.78 -4.04 -3.21
N LEU A 48 3.49 -3.98 -2.83
CA LEU A 48 3.00 -4.45 -1.54
C LEU A 48 3.15 -5.97 -1.42
N GLY A 49 2.82 -6.73 -2.46
CA GLY A 49 3.00 -8.18 -2.49
C GLY A 49 4.46 -8.57 -2.28
N ALA A 50 5.38 -7.91 -3.00
CA ALA A 50 6.82 -8.11 -2.82
C ALA A 50 7.28 -7.76 -1.39
N PHE A 51 6.76 -6.67 -0.82
CA PHE A 51 7.05 -6.24 0.56
C PHE A 51 6.56 -7.24 1.61
N VAL A 52 5.33 -7.73 1.46
CA VAL A 52 4.71 -8.69 2.38
C VAL A 52 5.38 -10.06 2.28
N ALA A 53 5.77 -10.48 1.06
CA ALA A 53 6.50 -11.73 0.84
C ALA A 53 7.91 -11.68 1.44
N ASN A 54 8.59 -10.54 1.29
CA ASN A 54 9.93 -10.34 1.82
C ASN A 54 10.10 -8.89 2.33
N PRO A 55 9.90 -8.62 3.64
CA PRO A 55 10.02 -7.26 4.18
C PRO A 55 11.45 -6.70 4.08
N ALA A 56 12.46 -7.55 3.88
CA ALA A 56 13.82 -7.09 3.60
C ALA A 56 13.93 -6.36 2.25
N ILE A 57 12.98 -6.57 1.33
CA ILE A 57 12.91 -5.76 0.11
C ILE A 57 12.68 -4.29 0.46
N ALA A 58 12.00 -3.94 1.56
CA ALA A 58 11.89 -2.55 1.94
C ALA A 58 13.23 -1.92 2.27
N GLN A 59 14.26 -2.68 2.66
CA GLN A 59 15.61 -2.12 2.85
C GLN A 59 16.34 -1.90 1.51
N THR A 60 16.13 -2.80 0.54
CA THR A 60 16.68 -2.67 -0.82
C THR A 60 15.95 -1.60 -1.61
N THR A 61 14.62 -1.63 -1.60
CA THR A 61 13.75 -0.58 -2.09
C THR A 61 13.97 0.71 -1.31
N ALA A 62 14.27 0.71 0.01
CA ALA A 62 14.66 1.95 0.71
C ALA A 62 15.97 2.52 0.18
N LYS A 63 16.94 1.69 -0.22
CA LYS A 63 18.13 2.18 -0.94
C LYS A 63 17.75 2.77 -2.30
N ASP A 64 16.82 2.14 -3.01
CA ASP A 64 16.30 2.63 -4.28
C ASP A 64 15.52 3.96 -4.10
N ILE A 65 14.56 4.02 -3.17
CA ILE A 65 13.81 5.18 -2.63
C ILE A 65 14.77 6.32 -2.23
N ARG A 66 15.87 6.02 -1.52
CA ARG A 66 16.92 6.99 -1.20
C ARG A 66 17.64 7.50 -2.45
N SER A 67 17.76 6.67 -3.48
CA SER A 67 18.22 7.04 -4.83
C SER A 67 17.19 7.91 -5.58
N ILE A 68 15.88 7.70 -5.36
CA ILE A 68 14.79 8.59 -5.78
C ILE A 68 14.65 9.84 -4.87
N ASN A 69 15.65 10.10 -4.03
CA ASN A 69 15.78 11.21 -3.10
C ASN A 69 14.80 11.26 -1.92
N ILE A 70 13.90 10.28 -1.79
CA ILE A 70 12.94 10.18 -0.70
C ILE A 70 13.67 9.82 0.60
N ARG A 71 13.94 10.84 1.41
CA ARG A 71 14.72 10.75 2.67
C ARG A 71 13.87 10.98 3.91
N ASP A 72 12.72 11.61 3.73
CA ASP A 72 11.88 12.13 4.80
C ASP A 72 10.41 11.91 4.46
N LYS A 73 9.58 11.86 5.50
CA LYS A 73 8.13 11.66 5.40
C LYS A 73 7.48 12.58 4.37
N GLU A 74 7.89 13.84 4.28
CA GLU A 74 7.34 14.83 3.36
C GLU A 74 7.46 14.42 1.87
N GLN A 75 8.56 13.76 1.51
CA GLN A 75 8.75 13.28 0.13
C GLN A 75 7.93 12.01 -0.16
N VAL A 76 7.69 11.20 0.87
CA VAL A 76 6.82 10.04 0.74
C VAL A 76 5.35 10.49 0.62
N ASP A 77 4.93 11.46 1.43
CA ASP A 77 3.62 12.11 1.31
C ASP A 77 3.45 12.76 -0.09
N ALA A 78 4.49 13.43 -0.60
CA ALA A 78 4.49 14.00 -1.95
C ALA A 78 4.48 12.96 -3.08
N SER A 79 4.97 11.74 -2.83
CA SER A 79 4.93 10.65 -3.82
C SER A 79 3.51 10.14 -4.06
N GLY A 80 2.59 10.38 -3.11
CA GLY A 80 1.23 9.85 -3.15
C GLY A 80 1.13 8.32 -3.01
N SER A 81 2.24 7.61 -2.87
CA SER A 81 2.24 6.15 -2.79
C SER A 81 2.12 5.66 -1.35
N LEU A 82 1.07 4.88 -1.13
CA LEU A 82 0.77 4.25 0.15
C LEU A 82 1.84 3.22 0.53
N VAL A 83 2.31 2.46 -0.44
CA VAL A 83 3.26 1.36 -0.21
C VAL A 83 4.65 1.91 0.12
N LEU A 84 5.06 3.01 -0.52
CA LEU A 84 6.27 3.73 -0.14
C LEU A 84 6.20 4.26 1.29
N TYR A 85 5.01 4.74 1.72
CA TYR A 85 4.78 5.16 3.10
C TYR A 85 4.92 4.01 4.10
N LEU A 86 4.38 2.83 3.78
CA LEU A 86 4.54 1.63 4.60
C LEU A 86 6.00 1.19 4.71
N MET A 87 6.73 1.16 3.60
CA MET A 87 8.15 0.81 3.57
C MET A 87 8.98 1.81 4.38
N TYR A 88 8.69 3.11 4.26
CA TYR A 88 9.34 4.15 5.04
C TYR A 88 9.12 3.95 6.55
N LEU A 89 7.88 3.69 6.98
CA LEU A 89 7.59 3.44 8.40
C LEU A 89 8.31 2.18 8.90
N HIS A 90 8.34 1.12 8.08
CA HIS A 90 8.98 -0.15 8.45
C HIS A 90 10.48 0.02 8.65
N VAL A 91 11.14 0.81 7.80
CA VAL A 91 12.58 1.05 7.87
C VAL A 91 12.95 2.12 8.90
N SER A 92 12.16 3.18 9.03
CA SER A 92 12.48 4.33 9.89
C SER A 92 12.08 4.14 11.35
N ALA A 93 10.93 3.50 11.60
CA ALA A 93 10.36 3.36 12.94
C ALA A 93 10.21 1.89 13.38
N GLY A 94 10.39 0.92 12.47
CA GLY A 94 10.00 -0.47 12.73
C GLY A 94 8.47 -0.63 12.86
N GLU A 95 7.71 0.41 12.48
CA GLU A 95 6.25 0.47 12.54
C GLU A 95 5.66 0.28 11.13
N GLY A 96 4.36 0.00 11.02
CA GLY A 96 3.71 -0.23 9.73
C GLY A 96 2.66 -1.33 9.82
N LEU A 97 2.72 -2.30 8.89
CA LEU A 97 1.85 -3.47 8.94
C LEU A 97 2.20 -4.34 10.15
N THR A 98 1.20 -4.68 10.94
CA THR A 98 1.37 -5.66 12.02
C THR A 98 1.66 -7.06 11.47
N PRO A 99 2.19 -7.99 12.29
CA PRO A 99 2.32 -9.39 11.90
C PRO A 99 0.98 -10.01 11.47
N GLN A 100 -0.14 -9.61 12.10
CA GLN A 100 -1.47 -10.04 11.70
C GLN A 100 -1.86 -9.52 10.31
N GLU A 101 -1.71 -8.22 10.05
CA GLU A 101 -2.00 -7.64 8.74
C GLU A 101 -1.10 -8.23 7.65
N THR A 102 0.18 -8.43 7.95
CA THR A 102 1.14 -9.07 7.06
C THR A 102 0.71 -10.51 6.73
N GLY A 103 0.26 -11.28 7.73
CA GLY A 103 -0.25 -12.64 7.53
C GLY A 103 -1.49 -12.68 6.65
N VAL A 104 -2.44 -11.77 6.89
CA VAL A 104 -3.67 -11.64 6.09
C VAL A 104 -3.36 -11.26 4.64
N LEU A 105 -2.48 -10.28 4.42
CA LEU A 105 -2.06 -9.90 3.07
C LEU A 105 -1.32 -11.03 2.38
N LYS A 106 -0.45 -11.76 3.09
CA LYS A 106 0.32 -12.87 2.52
C LYS A 106 -0.58 -14.01 2.05
N ASP A 107 -1.56 -14.37 2.88
CA ASP A 107 -2.57 -15.36 2.52
C ASP A 107 -3.40 -14.90 1.31
N TRP A 108 -3.83 -13.64 1.30
CA TRP A 108 -4.57 -13.07 0.17
C TRP A 108 -3.76 -13.03 -1.14
N PHE A 109 -2.51 -12.55 -1.11
CA PHE A 109 -1.64 -12.57 -2.29
C PHE A 109 -1.38 -14.00 -2.79
N SER A 110 -1.21 -14.96 -1.88
CA SER A 110 -1.04 -16.38 -2.25
C SER A 110 -2.29 -16.93 -2.96
N GLN A 111 -3.49 -16.50 -2.56
CA GLN A 111 -4.74 -16.84 -3.24
C GLN A 111 -4.88 -16.16 -4.62
N GLN A 112 -4.36 -14.94 -4.77
CA GLN A 112 -4.37 -14.21 -6.05
C GLN A 112 -3.41 -14.82 -7.08
N GLU A 113 -2.25 -15.35 -6.66
CA GLU A 113 -1.31 -16.03 -7.58
C GLU A 113 -1.82 -17.41 -8.05
N LEU A 114 -2.82 -17.98 -7.37
CA LEU A 114 -3.48 -19.24 -7.71
C LEU A 114 -4.76 -19.07 -8.56
N ALA A 115 -5.16 -17.82 -8.87
CA ALA A 115 -6.41 -17.48 -9.54
C ALA A 115 -6.24 -17.22 -11.04
#